data_AF-A0A815VQA7-F1
#
_entry.id   AF-A0A815VQA7-F1
#
_cell.length_a   1.000
_cell.length_b   1.000
_cell.length_c   1.000
_cell.angle_alpha   90.00
_cell.angle_beta   90.00
_cell.angle_gamma   90.00
#
_symmetry.space_group_name_H-M   'P 1'
#
loop_
_entity.id
_entity.type
_entity.pdbx_description
1 polymer ?
#
loop_
_entity_poly.entity_id
_entity_poly.type
_entity_poly.pdbx_seq_one_letter_code
_entity_poly.pdbx_strand_id
1 'polypeptide(L)'
;VNNFLTGVLWGYENDKDEWEWISTSPSLQKPDNCPKCITYFKYLENQIVREAIDRKDLRARTGNFIYNEGACFRQFYDELIESLRYNKLGGLEREREDLILTIEEVRELKTNELQPPVENNQRKRRLSILHSDPVPVNGFRSTNGTLYHYILPSFFRLIKYLQDTNRDFVIYLRTMGDDSKNFLTNSKRILSNEHPSFQFHQSLDVNLEPGRIERKNDQSICLQMKFQEDSDIQIITDEFLIHEKLESGHGIHAIKDDFNAWFGTNYHYSTSKPIWFDPDDRNPRSHHILFDDNFRVIDPYDSIVDIRIMNREKHKCYSCPFELYPKLENIFAVQANLYLILADHEYYIKTVEECEKNLDQLLQDAQTLKKIKEESCIDHL
;
A
#
# COMPACT_ATOMS: atom_id res chain seq x y z
N VAL A 1 -0.93 -10.86 2.68
CA VAL A 1 -1.24 -11.83 1.60
C VAL A 1 -2.70 -12.25 1.57
N ASN A 2 -3.27 -12.82 2.65
CA ASN A 2 -4.68 -13.24 2.63
C ASN A 2 -5.67 -12.12 2.27
N ASN A 3 -5.57 -10.96 2.93
CA ASN A 3 -6.43 -9.80 2.61
C ASN A 3 -6.31 -9.38 1.14
N PHE A 4 -5.08 -9.36 0.61
CA PHE A 4 -4.83 -9.08 -0.81
C PHE A 4 -5.56 -10.09 -1.70
N LEU A 5 -5.42 -11.40 -1.45
CA LEU A 5 -6.10 -12.44 -2.23
C LEU A 5 -7.61 -12.23 -2.25
N THR A 6 -8.24 -11.94 -1.11
CA THR A 6 -9.68 -11.68 -1.07
C THR A 6 -10.11 -10.48 -1.91
N GLY A 7 -9.22 -9.50 -2.11
CA GLY A 7 -9.45 -8.31 -2.93
C GLY A 7 -9.26 -8.53 -4.44
N VAL A 8 -8.74 -9.68 -4.85
CA VAL A 8 -8.42 -9.99 -6.27
C VAL A 8 -9.06 -11.30 -6.75
N LEU A 9 -9.97 -11.85 -5.96
CA LEU A 9 -10.71 -13.06 -6.28
C LEU A 9 -12.18 -12.72 -6.51
N TRP A 10 -12.69 -13.16 -7.65
CA TRP A 10 -13.98 -12.73 -8.18
C TRP A 10 -15.03 -13.83 -8.11
N GLY A 11 -16.25 -13.43 -7.79
CA GLY A 11 -17.40 -14.32 -7.71
C GLY A 11 -18.70 -13.54 -7.63
N TYR A 12 -19.79 -14.25 -7.35
CA TYR A 12 -21.10 -13.66 -7.11
C TYR A 12 -21.86 -14.47 -6.07
N GLU A 13 -22.89 -13.85 -5.49
CA GLU A 13 -23.88 -14.53 -4.66
C GLU A 13 -24.96 -15.11 -5.56
N ASN A 14 -25.20 -16.41 -5.46
CA ASN A 14 -26.22 -17.12 -6.25
C ASN A 14 -27.63 -16.89 -5.66
N ASP A 15 -28.66 -17.42 -6.32
CA ASP A 15 -30.06 -17.26 -5.90
C ASP A 15 -30.40 -17.90 -4.53
N LYS A 16 -29.44 -18.56 -3.88
CA LYS A 16 -29.56 -19.18 -2.55
C LYS A 16 -28.74 -18.44 -1.48
N ASP A 17 -28.26 -17.24 -1.77
CA ASP A 17 -27.37 -16.46 -0.90
C ASP A 17 -26.03 -17.16 -0.61
N GLU A 18 -25.57 -18.02 -1.53
CA GLU A 18 -24.29 -18.73 -1.43
C GLU A 18 -23.26 -18.12 -2.40
N TRP A 19 -22.00 -18.05 -1.97
CA TRP A 19 -20.92 -17.54 -2.81
C TRP A 19 -20.45 -18.55 -3.85
N GLU A 20 -20.37 -18.13 -5.11
CA GLU A 20 -19.81 -18.89 -6.23
C GLU A 20 -18.61 -18.18 -6.86
N TRP A 21 -17.49 -18.91 -6.99
CA TRP A 21 -16.28 -18.43 -7.66
C TRP A 21 -16.46 -18.39 -9.17
N ILE A 22 -16.10 -17.27 -9.80
CA ILE A 22 -16.04 -17.18 -11.28
C ILE A 22 -14.71 -17.74 -11.79
N SER A 23 -13.65 -17.56 -11.02
CA SER A 23 -12.30 -17.97 -11.39
C SER A 23 -11.58 -18.51 -10.17
N THR A 24 -10.81 -19.58 -10.38
CA THR A 24 -9.86 -20.08 -9.39
C THR A 24 -8.48 -19.42 -9.50
N SER A 25 -8.36 -18.35 -10.29
CA SER A 25 -7.11 -17.57 -10.46
C SER A 25 -7.31 -16.11 -10.05
N PRO A 26 -6.39 -15.52 -9.25
CA PRO A 26 -6.38 -14.09 -8.92
C PRO A 26 -6.34 -13.17 -10.14
N SER A 27 -7.07 -12.05 -10.09
CA SER A 27 -7.04 -10.99 -11.09
C SER A 27 -7.34 -9.64 -10.43
N LEU A 28 -6.58 -8.59 -10.79
CA LEU A 28 -6.95 -7.22 -10.42
C LEU A 28 -8.17 -6.72 -11.19
N GLN A 29 -8.33 -7.18 -12.42
CA GLN A 29 -9.38 -6.72 -13.31
C GLN A 29 -10.65 -7.53 -13.08
N LYS A 30 -11.76 -6.82 -13.00
CA LYS A 30 -13.09 -7.40 -12.98
C LYS A 30 -13.33 -8.20 -14.27
N PRO A 31 -13.83 -9.45 -14.20
CA PRO A 31 -14.22 -10.19 -15.39
C PRO A 31 -15.26 -9.45 -16.25
N ASP A 32 -14.92 -9.18 -17.51
CA ASP A 32 -15.78 -8.43 -18.46
C ASP A 32 -17.16 -9.07 -18.66
N ASN A 33 -17.23 -10.39 -18.63
CA ASN A 33 -18.45 -11.16 -18.89
C ASN A 33 -19.35 -11.35 -17.66
N CYS A 34 -19.09 -10.67 -16.54
CA CYS A 34 -19.91 -10.80 -15.34
C CYS A 34 -20.15 -9.45 -14.63
N PRO A 35 -21.14 -8.66 -15.08
CA PRO A 35 -21.43 -7.35 -14.48
C PRO A 35 -21.80 -7.42 -12.99
N LYS A 36 -22.42 -8.52 -12.56
CA LYS A 36 -22.83 -8.74 -11.16
C LYS A 36 -21.70 -9.17 -10.25
N CYS A 37 -20.52 -9.52 -10.78
CA CYS A 37 -19.46 -10.02 -9.93
C CYS A 37 -18.85 -8.94 -9.06
N ILE A 38 -18.47 -9.36 -7.87
CA ILE A 38 -17.74 -8.57 -6.88
C ILE A 38 -16.53 -9.37 -6.42
N THR A 39 -15.64 -8.73 -5.68
CA THR A 39 -14.53 -9.44 -5.03
C THR A 39 -15.04 -10.17 -3.79
N TYR A 40 -14.36 -11.24 -3.38
CA TYR A 40 -14.71 -11.93 -2.13
C TYR A 40 -14.59 -11.02 -0.92
N PHE A 41 -13.64 -10.09 -0.92
CA PHE A 41 -13.53 -9.04 0.10
C PHE A 41 -14.82 -8.22 0.18
N LYS A 42 -15.35 -7.75 -0.95
CA LYS A 42 -16.59 -6.96 -0.97
C LYS A 42 -17.81 -7.77 -0.56
N TYR A 43 -17.88 -9.04 -0.94
CA TYR A 43 -18.91 -9.96 -0.43
C TYR A 43 -18.88 -10.04 1.10
N LEU A 44 -17.70 -10.31 1.68
CA LEU A 44 -17.55 -10.35 3.14
C LEU A 44 -17.83 -9.00 3.81
N GLU A 45 -17.39 -7.90 3.20
CA GLU A 45 -17.65 -6.54 3.70
C GLU A 45 -19.15 -6.27 3.76
N ASN A 46 -19.91 -6.60 2.72
CA ASN A 46 -21.36 -6.42 2.65
C ASN A 46 -22.14 -7.27 3.68
N GLN A 47 -21.60 -8.44 4.04
CA GLN A 47 -22.24 -9.31 5.03
C GLN A 47 -21.90 -8.94 6.48
N ILE A 48 -20.65 -8.55 6.74
CA ILE A 48 -20.12 -8.36 8.10
C ILE A 48 -20.23 -6.91 8.55
N VAL A 49 -19.89 -5.95 7.68
CA VAL A 49 -19.68 -4.57 8.11
C VAL A 49 -21.00 -3.80 8.10
N ARG A 50 -21.47 -3.44 9.29
CA ARG A 50 -22.57 -2.49 9.52
C ARG A 50 -22.07 -1.21 10.16
N GLU A 51 -21.05 -1.32 11.00
CA GLU A 51 -20.41 -0.22 11.72
C GLU A 51 -18.87 -0.32 11.66
N ALA A 52 -18.17 0.74 12.10
CA ALA A 52 -16.71 0.80 12.08
C ALA A 52 -16.04 -0.37 12.83
N ILE A 53 -16.65 -0.79 13.93
CA ILE A 53 -16.12 -1.82 14.83
C ILE A 53 -16.07 -3.20 14.17
N ASP A 54 -16.99 -3.48 13.26
CA ASP A 54 -17.13 -4.75 12.54
C ASP A 54 -15.96 -5.01 11.58
N ARG A 55 -15.22 -3.96 11.19
CA ARG A 55 -14.00 -4.11 10.36
C ARG A 55 -12.96 -4.99 11.04
N LYS A 56 -12.97 -5.11 12.38
CA LYS A 56 -12.12 -6.07 13.09
C LYS A 56 -12.46 -7.51 12.71
N ASP A 57 -13.74 -7.83 12.59
CA ASP A 57 -14.23 -9.16 12.23
C ASP A 57 -14.00 -9.45 10.75
N LEU A 58 -14.21 -8.44 9.88
CA LEU A 58 -13.81 -8.53 8.46
C LEU A 58 -12.32 -8.86 8.33
N ARG A 59 -11.44 -8.15 9.07
CA ARG A 59 -9.99 -8.43 9.09
C ARG A 59 -9.66 -9.81 9.62
N ALA A 60 -10.40 -10.30 10.62
CA ALA A 60 -10.19 -11.65 11.15
C ALA A 60 -10.58 -12.73 10.12
N ARG A 61 -11.70 -12.57 9.42
CA ARG A 61 -12.16 -13.53 8.39
C ARG A 61 -11.27 -13.51 7.16
N THR A 62 -11.03 -12.32 6.59
CA THR A 62 -10.12 -12.14 5.45
C THR A 62 -8.70 -12.58 5.80
N GLY A 63 -8.22 -12.32 7.02
CA GLY A 63 -6.90 -12.74 7.49
C GLY A 63 -6.69 -14.25 7.58
N ASN A 64 -7.76 -15.05 7.67
CA ASN A 64 -7.71 -16.51 7.74
C ASN A 64 -8.24 -17.21 6.48
N PHE A 65 -8.47 -16.47 5.40
CA PHE A 65 -9.14 -16.92 4.18
C PHE A 65 -8.72 -18.32 3.68
N ILE A 66 -7.42 -18.56 3.48
CA ILE A 66 -6.91 -19.84 2.94
C ILE A 66 -7.07 -21.05 3.87
N TYR A 67 -7.34 -20.84 5.15
CA TYR A 67 -7.57 -21.91 6.12
C TYR A 67 -9.05 -22.32 6.18
N ASN A 68 -9.93 -21.52 5.58
CA ASN A 68 -11.37 -21.68 5.60
C ASN A 68 -11.91 -21.75 4.16
N GLU A 69 -12.67 -20.75 3.73
CA GLU A 69 -13.38 -20.70 2.44
C GLU A 69 -12.44 -20.65 1.21
N GLY A 70 -11.20 -20.20 1.41
CA GLY A 70 -10.20 -20.01 0.37
C GLY A 70 -9.22 -21.16 0.17
N ALA A 71 -9.50 -22.36 0.69
CA ALA A 71 -8.55 -23.48 0.67
C ALA A 71 -8.04 -23.83 -0.75
N CYS A 72 -8.88 -23.70 -1.78
CA CYS A 72 -8.50 -23.93 -3.18
C CYS A 72 -7.50 -22.90 -3.74
N PHE A 73 -7.31 -21.76 -3.08
CA PHE A 73 -6.36 -20.71 -3.48
C PHE A 73 -5.03 -20.78 -2.71
N ARG A 74 -4.83 -21.80 -1.87
CA ARG A 74 -3.62 -21.97 -1.05
C ARG A 74 -2.33 -21.90 -1.85
N GLN A 75 -2.30 -22.47 -3.07
CA GLN A 75 -1.12 -22.43 -3.92
C GLN A 75 -0.63 -20.99 -4.18
N PHE A 76 -1.54 -20.04 -4.45
CA PHE A 76 -1.18 -18.64 -4.70
C PHE A 76 -0.69 -17.94 -3.44
N TYR A 77 -1.28 -18.28 -2.28
CA TYR A 77 -0.78 -17.78 -1.01
C TYR A 77 0.64 -18.27 -0.75
N ASP A 78 0.90 -19.56 -0.93
CA ASP A 78 2.21 -20.16 -0.68
C ASP A 78 3.27 -19.58 -1.64
N GLU A 79 2.93 -19.40 -2.93
CA GLU A 79 3.79 -18.71 -3.90
C GLU A 79 4.14 -17.28 -3.46
N LEU A 80 3.14 -16.49 -3.06
CA LEU A 80 3.35 -15.11 -2.61
C LEU A 80 4.17 -15.04 -1.33
N ILE A 81 3.90 -15.91 -0.36
CA ILE A 81 4.67 -15.97 0.89
C ILE A 81 6.11 -16.41 0.64
N GLU A 82 6.32 -17.39 -0.24
CA GLU A 82 7.66 -17.84 -0.62
C GLU A 82 8.46 -16.71 -1.28
N SER A 83 7.84 -15.91 -2.15
CA SER A 83 8.50 -14.74 -2.76
C SER A 83 8.89 -13.65 -1.77
N LEU A 84 8.28 -13.62 -0.58
CA LEU A 84 8.59 -12.70 0.51
C LEU A 84 9.67 -13.23 1.46
N ARG A 85 10.09 -14.51 1.36
CA ARG A 85 11.12 -15.06 2.25
C ARG A 85 12.42 -14.28 2.11
N TYR A 86 13.04 -14.00 3.25
CA TYR A 86 14.31 -13.29 3.31
C TYR A 86 15.44 -14.14 2.70
N ASN A 87 15.45 -15.42 3.04
CA ASN A 87 16.40 -16.39 2.52
C ASN A 87 15.83 -17.10 1.28
N LYS A 88 16.44 -16.82 0.12
CA LYS A 88 16.00 -17.39 -1.16
C LYS A 88 16.17 -18.91 -1.22
N LEU A 89 15.25 -19.56 -1.93
CA LEU A 89 15.31 -20.98 -2.23
C LEU A 89 16.67 -21.37 -2.85
N GLY A 90 17.26 -22.46 -2.35
CA GLY A 90 18.57 -22.97 -2.79
C GLY A 90 19.79 -22.25 -2.21
N GLY A 91 19.63 -21.28 -1.30
CA GLY A 91 20.73 -20.66 -0.56
C GLY A 91 21.10 -21.42 0.73
N LEU A 92 22.37 -21.37 1.13
CA LEU A 92 22.84 -22.03 2.37
C LEU A 92 22.07 -21.59 3.63
N GLU A 93 21.77 -20.29 3.76
CA GLU A 93 20.98 -19.77 4.89
C GLU A 93 19.54 -20.29 4.87
N ARG A 94 18.98 -20.52 3.68
CA ARG A 94 17.66 -21.13 3.52
C ARG A 94 17.68 -22.60 3.92
N GLU A 95 18.66 -23.37 3.45
CA GLU A 95 18.82 -24.78 3.83
C GLU A 95 18.97 -24.95 5.35
N ARG A 96 19.73 -24.06 5.99
CA ARG A 96 19.91 -24.04 7.44
C ARG A 96 18.61 -23.73 8.18
N GLU A 97 17.87 -22.71 7.72
CA GLU A 97 16.56 -22.36 8.28
C GLU A 97 15.60 -23.56 8.20
N ASP A 98 15.44 -24.14 7.02
CA ASP A 98 14.50 -25.25 6.80
C ASP A 98 14.89 -26.50 7.62
N LEU A 99 16.18 -26.78 7.80
CA LEU A 99 16.66 -27.87 8.66
C LEU A 99 16.25 -27.66 10.13
N ILE A 100 16.41 -26.45 10.66
CA ILE A 100 16.05 -26.12 12.05
C ILE A 100 14.53 -26.27 12.24
N LEU A 101 13.73 -25.72 11.33
CA LEU A 101 12.27 -25.83 11.35
C LEU A 101 11.83 -27.31 11.36
N THR A 102 12.42 -28.13 10.47
CA THR A 102 12.12 -29.57 10.39
C THR A 102 12.43 -30.30 11.71
N ILE A 103 13.56 -30.01 12.35
CA ILE A 103 13.94 -30.62 13.63
C ILE A 103 12.98 -30.22 14.74
N GLU A 104 12.54 -28.95 14.77
CA GLU A 104 11.61 -28.45 15.77
C GLU A 104 10.21 -29.07 15.62
N GLU A 105 9.70 -29.20 14.39
CA GLU A 105 8.44 -29.89 14.09
C GLU A 105 8.44 -31.35 14.58
N VAL A 106 9.53 -32.10 14.31
CA VAL A 106 9.68 -33.48 14.79
C VAL A 106 9.71 -33.55 16.32
N ARG A 107 10.34 -32.57 17.00
CA ARG A 107 10.36 -32.51 18.47
C ARG A 107 8.99 -32.22 19.05
N GLU A 108 8.20 -31.34 18.42
CA GLU A 108 6.84 -31.04 18.86
C GLU A 108 5.93 -32.26 18.75
N LEU A 109 5.96 -32.96 17.62
CA LEU A 109 5.19 -34.20 17.42
C LEU A 109 5.50 -35.25 18.50
N LYS A 110 6.79 -35.50 18.78
CA LYS A 110 7.20 -36.45 19.83
C LYS A 110 6.79 -36.03 21.24
N THR A 111 6.75 -34.72 21.52
CA THR A 111 6.34 -34.21 22.83
C THR A 111 4.84 -34.35 23.04
N ASN A 112 4.04 -34.13 21.99
CA ASN A 112 2.58 -34.26 22.01
C ASN A 112 2.12 -35.72 22.09
N GLU A 113 2.88 -36.69 21.56
CA GLU A 113 2.59 -38.12 21.71
C GLU A 113 2.78 -38.64 23.16
N LEU A 114 3.59 -37.95 23.96
CA LEU A 114 3.97 -38.36 25.32
C LEU A 114 3.13 -37.69 26.43
N GLN A 115 2.17 -36.82 26.10
CA GLN A 115 1.30 -36.14 27.07
C GLN A 115 -0.19 -36.28 26.71
N PRO A 116 -1.08 -36.63 27.66
CA PRO A 116 -2.52 -36.63 27.41
C PRO A 116 -3.01 -35.21 27.12
N PRO A 117 -4.14 -35.03 26.40
CA PRO A 117 -4.65 -33.72 26.03
C PRO A 117 -5.12 -32.99 27.30
N VAL A 118 -4.28 -32.09 27.81
CA VAL A 118 -4.71 -31.15 28.84
C VAL A 118 -5.37 -29.98 28.12
N GLU A 119 -6.67 -29.83 28.29
CA GLU A 119 -7.40 -28.60 27.98
C GLU A 119 -6.81 -27.47 28.83
N ASN A 120 -5.87 -26.70 28.28
CA ASN A 120 -5.63 -25.36 28.77
C ASN A 120 -4.92 -24.48 27.74
N ASN A 121 -5.51 -23.30 27.53
CA ASN A 121 -5.17 -22.21 26.62
C ASN A 121 -3.81 -21.53 26.88
N GLN A 122 -2.80 -22.27 27.33
CA GLN A 122 -1.43 -21.80 27.47
C GLN A 122 -0.51 -22.68 26.64
N ARG A 123 -0.51 -22.47 25.32
CA ARG A 123 0.69 -22.75 24.50
C ARG A 123 1.84 -21.96 25.13
N LYS A 124 2.57 -22.58 26.07
CA LYS A 124 3.90 -22.11 26.49
C LYS A 124 4.71 -22.03 25.20
N ARG A 125 4.86 -20.82 24.66
CA ARG A 125 5.78 -20.54 23.56
C ARG A 125 7.16 -20.93 24.05
N ARG A 126 7.61 -22.15 23.75
CA ARG A 126 9.05 -22.38 23.65
C ARG A 126 9.48 -21.46 22.52
N LEU A 127 10.24 -20.42 22.85
CA LEU A 127 10.90 -19.58 21.85
C LEU A 127 11.79 -20.53 21.05
N SER A 128 11.49 -20.72 19.76
CA SER A 128 12.36 -21.50 18.88
C SER A 128 13.75 -20.91 18.87
N ILE A 129 14.75 -21.70 18.48
CA ILE A 129 16.13 -21.21 18.33
C ILE A 129 16.14 -20.01 17.37
N LEU A 130 15.34 -20.08 16.30
CA LEU A 130 15.18 -18.98 15.34
C LEU A 130 14.60 -17.70 15.96
N HIS A 131 13.67 -17.81 16.93
CA HIS A 131 13.12 -16.65 17.64
C HIS A 131 14.10 -16.02 18.64
N SER A 132 15.12 -16.77 19.07
CA SER A 132 16.19 -16.22 19.89
C SER A 132 17.22 -15.43 19.08
N ASP A 133 17.33 -15.71 17.79
CA ASP A 133 18.21 -14.97 16.89
C ASP A 133 17.63 -13.58 16.57
N PRO A 134 18.47 -12.53 16.58
CA PRO A 134 18.02 -11.19 16.23
C PRO A 134 17.43 -11.17 14.82
N VAL A 135 16.37 -10.39 14.65
CA VAL A 135 15.75 -10.19 13.34
C VAL A 135 16.67 -9.28 12.52
N PRO A 136 17.11 -9.71 11.31
CA PRO A 136 17.92 -8.85 10.46
C PRO A 136 17.14 -7.60 10.03
N VAL A 137 17.88 -6.61 9.54
CA VAL A 137 17.31 -5.39 8.95
C VAL A 137 16.31 -5.77 7.86
N ASN A 138 15.19 -5.05 7.78
CA ASN A 138 14.10 -5.36 6.85
C ASN A 138 13.49 -6.76 7.01
N GLY A 139 13.59 -7.35 8.21
CA GLY A 139 13.09 -8.69 8.49
C GLY A 139 11.88 -8.69 9.42
N PHE A 140 11.03 -9.71 9.32
CA PHE A 140 10.12 -10.13 10.38
C PHE A 140 10.03 -11.65 10.44
N ARG A 141 9.77 -12.21 11.62
CA ARG A 141 9.61 -13.66 11.82
C ARG A 141 8.15 -14.04 11.98
N SER A 142 7.71 -15.08 11.28
CA SER A 142 6.42 -15.73 11.53
C SER A 142 6.44 -16.55 12.82
N THR A 143 5.28 -17.07 13.22
CA THR A 143 5.12 -17.87 14.46
C THR A 143 6.00 -19.12 14.48
N ASN A 144 6.18 -19.80 13.34
CA ASN A 144 7.09 -20.94 13.21
C ASN A 144 8.58 -20.53 13.14
N GLY A 145 8.90 -19.25 13.02
CA GLY A 145 10.28 -18.74 13.02
C GLY A 145 10.85 -18.41 11.64
N THR A 146 10.13 -18.73 10.55
CA THR A 146 10.52 -18.36 9.18
C THR A 146 10.68 -16.86 9.03
N LEU A 147 11.75 -16.43 8.37
CA LEU A 147 12.10 -15.03 8.17
C LEU A 147 11.62 -14.50 6.81
N TYR A 148 10.96 -13.35 6.84
CA TYR A 148 10.41 -12.66 5.66
C TYR A 148 10.87 -11.21 5.58
N HIS A 149 10.86 -10.65 4.38
CA HIS A 149 11.04 -9.22 4.16
C HIS A 149 9.88 -8.41 4.74
N TYR A 150 10.20 -7.37 5.53
CA TYR A 150 9.22 -6.47 6.11
C TYR A 150 8.68 -5.45 5.09
N ILE A 151 9.57 -4.88 4.29
CA ILE A 151 9.25 -3.99 3.16
C ILE A 151 9.69 -4.70 1.88
N LEU A 152 8.87 -4.59 0.84
CA LEU A 152 9.07 -5.20 -0.47
C LEU A 152 10.46 -4.84 -1.05
N PRO A 153 11.29 -5.82 -1.45
CA PRO A 153 12.62 -5.55 -2.02
C PRO A 153 12.62 -4.62 -3.24
N SER A 154 11.56 -4.67 -4.06
CA SER A 154 11.40 -3.83 -5.26
C SER A 154 11.30 -2.33 -4.92
N PHE A 155 10.82 -1.97 -3.72
CA PHE A 155 10.81 -0.56 -3.27
C PHE A 155 12.23 -0.01 -3.13
N PHE A 156 13.15 -0.76 -2.51
CA PHE A 156 14.55 -0.33 -2.38
C PHE A 156 15.30 -0.36 -3.71
N ARG A 157 14.88 -1.23 -4.65
CA ARG A 157 15.40 -1.20 -6.03
C ARG A 157 15.00 0.08 -6.74
N LEU A 158 13.77 0.57 -6.56
CA LEU A 158 13.35 1.87 -7.09
C LEU A 158 14.25 2.99 -6.55
N ILE A 159 14.47 3.06 -5.23
CA ILE A 159 15.34 4.08 -4.64
C ILE A 159 16.75 4.02 -5.25
N LYS A 160 17.30 2.80 -5.36
CA LYS A 160 18.62 2.61 -5.96
C LYS A 160 18.66 3.09 -7.42
N TYR A 161 17.65 2.74 -8.22
CA TYR A 161 17.53 3.19 -9.60
C TYR A 161 17.49 4.73 -9.69
N LEU A 162 16.68 5.39 -8.86
CA LEU A 162 16.55 6.85 -8.85
C LEU A 162 17.89 7.53 -8.49
N GLN A 163 18.62 7.00 -7.50
CA GLN A 163 19.96 7.49 -7.16
C GLN A 163 20.99 7.24 -8.27
N ASP A 164 21.05 6.01 -8.81
CA ASP A 164 22.04 5.62 -9.82
C ASP A 164 21.80 6.37 -11.16
N THR A 165 20.58 6.83 -11.42
CA THR A 165 20.21 7.68 -12.57
C THR A 165 20.24 9.19 -12.26
N ASN A 166 20.73 9.59 -11.08
CA ASN A 166 20.82 10.98 -10.62
C ASN A 166 19.51 11.77 -10.73
N ARG A 167 18.39 11.12 -10.41
CA ARG A 167 17.07 11.76 -10.37
C ARG A 167 16.95 12.57 -9.08
N ASP A 168 16.27 13.71 -9.16
CA ASP A 168 15.80 14.43 -7.97
C ASP A 168 14.43 13.86 -7.56
N PHE A 169 14.28 13.48 -6.28
CA PHE A 169 13.07 12.83 -5.79
C PHE A 169 12.93 12.95 -4.27
N VAL A 170 11.68 12.81 -3.82
CA VAL A 170 11.30 12.66 -2.43
C VAL A 170 10.26 11.55 -2.32
N ILE A 171 10.32 10.76 -1.23
CA ILE A 171 9.36 9.67 -0.99
C ILE A 171 8.55 9.98 0.25
N TYR A 172 7.22 9.98 0.08
CA TYR A 172 6.27 10.06 1.17
C TYR A 172 5.53 8.73 1.32
N LEU A 173 5.76 8.02 2.43
CA LEU A 173 4.87 6.92 2.82
C LEU A 173 3.53 7.52 3.29
N ARG A 174 2.48 7.34 2.49
CA ARG A 174 1.11 7.77 2.82
C ARG A 174 0.31 6.62 3.40
N THR A 175 -0.17 6.73 4.64
CA THR A 175 -0.97 5.68 5.28
C THR A 175 -2.17 6.23 6.03
N MET A 176 -3.28 5.48 6.03
CA MET A 176 -4.41 5.73 6.93
C MET A 176 -4.15 5.18 8.35
N GLY A 177 -3.18 4.28 8.50
CA GLY A 177 -2.86 3.54 9.72
C GLY A 177 -1.71 4.12 10.53
N ASP A 178 -1.05 3.26 11.32
CA ASP A 178 0.03 3.62 12.26
C ASP A 178 1.39 2.99 11.91
N ASP A 179 1.50 2.35 10.74
CA ASP A 179 2.68 1.56 10.33
C ASP A 179 3.93 2.39 10.01
N SER A 180 3.79 3.72 9.94
CA SER A 180 4.84 4.65 9.50
C SER A 180 6.15 4.53 10.27
N LYS A 181 6.10 4.37 11.60
CA LYS A 181 7.31 4.34 12.43
C LYS A 181 8.21 3.15 12.12
N ASN A 182 7.62 1.97 11.95
CA ASN A 182 8.35 0.75 11.64
C ASN A 182 8.94 0.82 10.22
N PHE A 183 8.18 1.38 9.27
CA PHE A 183 8.67 1.63 7.92
C PHE A 183 9.90 2.54 7.94
N LEU A 184 9.79 3.73 8.54
CA LEU A 184 10.86 4.73 8.57
C LEU A 184 12.12 4.19 9.26
N THR A 185 11.97 3.48 10.37
CA THR A 185 13.09 2.87 11.09
C THR A 185 13.81 1.84 10.22
N ASN A 186 13.08 0.98 9.51
CA ASN A 186 13.69 0.00 8.61
C ASN A 186 14.36 0.68 7.42
N SER A 187 13.70 1.66 6.80
CA SER A 187 14.27 2.42 5.68
C SER A 187 15.57 3.11 6.06
N LYS A 188 15.66 3.75 7.24
CA LYS A 188 16.90 4.38 7.73
C LYS A 188 18.06 3.39 7.82
N ARG A 189 17.82 2.20 8.36
CA ARG A 189 18.86 1.15 8.51
C ARG A 189 19.32 0.59 7.16
N ILE A 190 18.38 0.38 6.24
CA ILE A 190 18.66 -0.14 4.89
C ILE A 190 19.47 0.89 4.09
N LEU A 191 19.08 2.15 4.13
CA LEU A 191 19.79 3.25 3.46
C LEU A 191 21.16 3.53 4.09
N SER A 192 21.34 3.18 5.37
CA SER A 192 22.64 3.18 6.04
C SER A 192 23.50 1.95 5.71
N ASN A 193 23.13 1.18 4.67
CA ASN A 193 23.83 -0.02 4.20
C ASN A 193 23.96 -1.14 5.27
N GLU A 194 23.05 -1.21 6.25
CA GLU A 194 23.02 -2.34 7.19
C GLU A 194 22.43 -3.62 6.56
N HIS A 195 21.75 -3.52 5.41
CA HIS A 195 21.15 -4.67 4.72
C HIS A 195 22.11 -5.24 3.66
N PRO A 196 22.41 -6.55 3.65
CA PRO A 196 23.44 -7.13 2.78
C PRO A 196 23.12 -7.02 1.28
N SER A 197 21.84 -7.10 0.91
CA SER A 197 21.40 -7.10 -0.51
C SER A 197 21.23 -5.71 -1.13
N PHE A 198 21.37 -4.62 -0.36
CA PHE A 198 21.20 -3.26 -0.87
C PHE A 198 22.42 -2.43 -0.54
N GLN A 199 22.95 -1.76 -1.57
CA GLN A 199 24.07 -0.84 -1.43
C GLN A 199 23.71 0.49 -2.09
N PHE A 200 23.68 1.54 -1.27
CA PHE A 200 23.40 2.91 -1.65
C PHE A 200 24.68 3.72 -1.57
N HIS A 201 24.96 4.47 -2.64
CA HIS A 201 26.15 5.31 -2.75
C HIS A 201 25.93 6.71 -2.22
N GLN A 202 24.67 7.15 -2.18
CA GLN A 202 24.27 8.47 -1.73
C GLN A 202 23.45 8.31 -0.45
N SER A 203 23.79 9.10 0.57
CA SER A 203 22.96 9.20 1.78
C SER A 203 21.61 9.80 1.41
N LEU A 204 20.54 9.19 1.91
CA LEU A 204 19.19 9.72 1.77
C LEU A 204 18.62 9.90 3.17
N ASP A 205 18.26 11.13 3.51
CA ASP A 205 17.75 11.43 4.85
C ASP A 205 16.40 10.75 5.07
N VAL A 206 16.18 10.24 6.28
CA VAL A 206 14.91 9.62 6.68
C VAL A 206 14.38 10.33 7.90
N ASN A 207 13.29 11.06 7.72
CA ASN A 207 12.60 11.73 8.80
C ASN A 207 11.79 10.73 9.61
N LEU A 208 12.17 10.51 10.88
CA LEU A 208 11.56 9.52 11.76
C LEU A 208 10.25 10.00 12.41
N GLU A 209 9.88 11.28 12.24
CA GLU A 209 8.65 11.85 12.77
C GLU A 209 7.57 11.97 11.68
N PRO A 210 6.54 11.11 11.68
CA PRO A 210 5.49 11.18 10.66
C PRO A 210 4.69 12.49 10.75
N GLY A 211 4.50 13.12 9.60
CA GLY A 211 3.53 14.19 9.43
C GLY A 211 2.08 13.68 9.45
N ARG A 212 1.14 14.61 9.36
CA ARG A 212 -0.31 14.34 9.29
C ARG A 212 -0.98 15.24 8.28
N ILE A 213 -1.92 14.67 7.53
CA ILE A 213 -2.89 15.45 6.76
C ILE A 213 -4.26 15.23 7.41
N GLU A 214 -4.88 16.32 7.83
CA GLU A 214 -6.23 16.34 8.41
C GLU A 214 -7.22 16.92 7.39
N ARG A 215 -8.42 16.34 7.33
CA ARG A 215 -9.52 16.79 6.47
C ARG A 215 -10.79 16.92 7.31
N LYS A 216 -10.82 17.94 8.16
CA LYS A 216 -12.01 18.20 8.98
C LYS A 216 -13.15 18.68 8.09
N ASN A 217 -14.35 18.14 8.30
CA ASN A 217 -15.56 18.59 7.61
C ASN A 217 -15.66 20.12 7.70
N ASP A 218 -15.98 20.76 6.57
CA ASP A 218 -16.13 22.22 6.42
C ASP A 218 -14.86 23.05 6.70
N GLN A 219 -13.67 22.44 6.73
CA GLN A 219 -12.38 23.12 6.87
C GLN A 219 -11.42 22.80 5.72
N SER A 220 -10.46 23.68 5.49
CA SER A 220 -9.37 23.44 4.55
C SER A 220 -8.53 22.23 4.96
N ILE A 221 -7.98 21.54 3.95
CA ILE A 221 -6.97 20.48 4.18
C ILE A 221 -5.80 21.08 4.97
N CYS A 222 -5.33 20.37 6.00
CA CYS A 222 -4.26 20.83 6.88
C CYS A 222 -3.11 19.83 6.91
N LEU A 223 -1.91 20.25 6.50
CA LEU A 223 -0.67 19.50 6.67
C LEU A 223 0.03 19.95 7.95
N GLN A 224 0.35 18.98 8.82
CA GLN A 224 1.16 19.18 10.02
C GLN A 224 2.40 18.30 9.92
N MET A 225 3.58 18.90 9.77
CA MET A 225 4.81 18.13 9.56
C MET A 225 6.06 18.92 9.97
N LYS A 226 7.06 18.21 10.50
CA LYS A 226 8.44 18.70 10.52
C LYS A 226 9.11 18.34 9.22
N PHE A 227 9.65 19.32 8.49
CA PHE A 227 10.37 19.05 7.24
C PHE A 227 11.85 18.71 7.50
N GLN A 228 12.36 19.04 8.69
CA GLN A 228 13.72 18.75 9.15
C GLN A 228 13.69 18.30 10.61
N GLU A 229 14.65 17.46 11.04
CA GLU A 229 14.67 16.81 12.36
C GLU A 229 14.60 17.84 13.52
N ASP A 230 15.34 18.94 13.40
CA ASP A 230 15.44 20.00 14.41
C ASP A 230 14.50 21.20 14.19
N SER A 231 13.56 21.08 13.25
CA SER A 231 12.60 22.16 12.97
C SER A 231 11.33 22.08 13.83
N ASP A 232 10.68 23.22 14.02
CA ASP A 232 9.32 23.25 14.57
C ASP A 232 8.32 22.62 13.60
N ILE A 233 7.24 22.07 14.15
CA ILE A 233 6.11 21.56 13.34
C ILE A 233 5.50 22.73 12.58
N GLN A 234 5.44 22.62 11.25
CA GLN A 234 4.72 23.55 10.41
C GLN A 234 3.27 23.09 10.27
N ILE A 235 2.33 24.03 10.37
CA ILE A 235 0.90 23.81 10.16
C ILE A 235 0.51 24.64 8.94
N ILE A 236 0.13 23.97 7.86
CA ILE A 236 -0.13 24.59 6.56
C ILE A 236 -1.55 24.23 6.12
N THR A 237 -2.37 25.24 5.85
CA THR A 237 -3.76 25.08 5.41
C THR A 237 -4.04 25.62 3.99
N ASP A 238 -3.06 26.29 3.38
CA ASP A 238 -3.10 26.69 1.98
C ASP A 238 -2.59 25.52 1.13
N GLU A 239 -3.46 24.95 0.30
CA GLU A 239 -3.13 23.80 -0.56
C GLU A 239 -2.01 24.09 -1.58
N PHE A 240 -1.86 25.33 -2.06
CA PHE A 240 -0.74 25.70 -2.94
C PHE A 240 0.59 25.65 -2.19
N LEU A 241 0.60 26.12 -0.94
CA LEU A 241 1.78 26.05 -0.08
C LEU A 241 2.06 24.60 0.36
N ILE A 242 1.02 23.79 0.59
CA ILE A 242 1.19 22.35 0.84
C ILE A 242 1.90 21.70 -0.36
N HIS A 243 1.39 21.93 -1.58
CA HIS A 243 2.00 21.40 -2.81
C HIS A 243 3.47 21.82 -2.91
N GLU A 244 3.78 23.12 -2.84
CA GLU A 244 5.15 23.65 -2.92
C GLU A 244 6.08 23.02 -1.87
N LYS A 245 5.59 22.82 -0.64
CA LYS A 245 6.38 22.21 0.44
C LYS A 245 6.66 20.72 0.24
N LEU A 246 5.73 20.00 -0.38
CA LEU A 246 5.93 18.60 -0.73
C LEU A 246 6.89 18.46 -1.93
N GLU A 247 6.77 19.34 -2.93
CA GLU A 247 7.67 19.36 -4.09
C GLU A 247 9.12 19.68 -3.71
N SER A 248 9.32 20.60 -2.77
CA SER A 248 10.65 21.00 -2.28
C SER A 248 11.25 20.05 -1.22
N GLY A 249 10.58 18.93 -0.95
CA GLY A 249 11.05 17.92 -0.02
C GLY A 249 12.31 17.22 -0.49
N HIS A 250 13.01 16.59 0.45
CA HIS A 250 14.15 15.73 0.18
C HIS A 250 14.11 14.52 1.12
N GLY A 251 14.59 13.37 0.65
CA GLY A 251 14.69 12.17 1.47
C GLY A 251 13.40 11.34 1.53
N ILE A 252 13.22 10.63 2.64
CA ILE A 252 12.05 9.79 2.92
C ILE A 252 11.31 10.34 4.15
N HIS A 253 10.00 10.51 3.98
CA HIS A 253 9.07 10.96 5.01
C HIS A 253 7.90 9.98 5.10
N ALA A 254 7.09 10.13 6.14
CA ALA A 254 5.78 9.50 6.21
C ALA A 254 4.73 10.53 6.61
N ILE A 255 3.52 10.37 6.07
CA ILE A 255 2.37 11.20 6.40
C ILE A 255 1.20 10.26 6.71
N LYS A 256 0.59 10.47 7.88
CA LYS A 256 -0.66 9.81 8.24
C LYS A 256 -1.84 10.64 7.72
N ASP A 257 -2.60 10.06 6.81
CA ASP A 257 -3.82 10.64 6.26
C ASP A 257 -5.02 10.44 7.18
N ASP A 258 -6.06 11.26 6.98
CA ASP A 258 -7.25 11.32 7.83
C ASP A 258 -8.23 10.18 7.54
N PHE A 259 -7.98 9.02 8.16
CA PHE A 259 -8.90 7.89 8.09
C PHE A 259 -10.31 8.23 8.57
N ASN A 260 -10.45 9.08 9.59
CA ASN A 260 -11.77 9.37 10.18
C ASN A 260 -12.63 10.21 9.23
N ALA A 261 -12.01 11.16 8.50
CA ALA A 261 -12.69 11.89 7.45
C ALA A 261 -13.16 10.97 6.32
N TRP A 262 -12.25 10.11 5.82
CA TRP A 262 -12.57 9.16 4.75
C TRP A 262 -13.67 8.18 5.17
N PHE A 263 -13.56 7.60 6.37
CA PHE A 263 -14.57 6.74 6.97
C PHE A 263 -15.92 7.47 7.13
N GLY A 264 -15.90 8.70 7.64
CA GLY A 264 -17.09 9.49 7.96
C GLY A 264 -17.93 9.87 6.75
N THR A 265 -17.36 9.86 5.54
CA THR A 265 -18.07 10.10 4.27
C THR A 265 -18.26 8.82 3.46
N ASN A 266 -18.36 7.66 4.13
CA ASN A 266 -18.55 6.36 3.50
C ASN A 266 -17.49 6.07 2.42
N TYR A 267 -16.22 6.37 2.73
CA TYR A 267 -15.05 6.15 1.87
C TYR A 267 -15.10 6.87 0.53
N HIS A 268 -15.89 7.95 0.43
CA HIS A 268 -15.90 8.80 -0.75
C HIS A 268 -14.50 9.36 -1.04
N TYR A 269 -14.05 9.29 -2.29
CA TYR A 269 -12.70 9.64 -2.71
C TYR A 269 -12.32 11.08 -2.34
N SER A 270 -13.26 12.03 -2.34
CA SER A 270 -12.97 13.45 -2.07
C SER A 270 -12.54 13.76 -0.64
N THR A 271 -12.58 12.80 0.28
CA THR A 271 -12.04 12.92 1.66
C THR A 271 -10.88 11.96 1.92
N SER A 272 -10.39 11.31 0.87
CA SER A 272 -9.26 10.39 0.92
C SER A 272 -7.91 11.12 0.77
N LYS A 273 -6.83 10.40 0.42
CA LYS A 273 -5.46 10.93 0.35
C LYS A 273 -5.34 11.98 -0.77
N PRO A 274 -5.13 13.28 -0.46
CA PRO A 274 -4.96 14.27 -1.50
C PRO A 274 -3.62 14.11 -2.22
N ILE A 275 -3.67 14.24 -3.54
CA ILE A 275 -2.53 14.49 -4.43
C ILE A 275 -2.87 15.71 -5.29
N TRP A 276 -1.94 16.64 -5.45
CA TRP A 276 -2.20 17.89 -6.18
C TRP A 276 -1.62 17.82 -7.58
N PHE A 277 -2.38 18.37 -8.53
CA PHE A 277 -1.97 18.51 -9.91
C PHE A 277 -2.35 19.90 -10.43
N ASP A 278 -1.37 20.59 -11.01
CA ASP A 278 -1.57 21.89 -11.65
C ASP A 278 -1.64 21.75 -13.18
N PRO A 279 -2.84 21.86 -13.78
CA PRO A 279 -2.99 21.76 -15.23
C PRO A 279 -2.45 23.00 -15.98
N ASP A 280 -2.18 24.11 -15.29
CA ASP A 280 -1.64 25.32 -15.90
C ASP A 280 -0.09 25.32 -15.94
N ASP A 281 0.56 24.41 -15.19
CA ASP A 281 2.01 24.22 -15.25
C ASP A 281 2.41 23.31 -16.41
N ARG A 282 2.88 23.92 -17.50
CA ARG A 282 3.32 23.19 -18.70
C ARG A 282 4.67 22.50 -18.56
N ASN A 283 5.46 22.88 -17.56
CA ASN A 283 6.79 22.32 -17.32
C ASN A 283 6.93 22.05 -15.81
N PRO A 284 6.13 21.12 -15.27
CA PRO A 284 6.12 20.86 -13.84
C PRO A 284 7.52 20.43 -13.38
N ARG A 285 7.98 21.01 -12.28
CA ARG A 285 9.30 20.68 -11.72
C ARG A 285 9.33 19.30 -11.08
N SER A 286 8.17 18.79 -10.69
CA SER A 286 8.01 17.49 -10.05
C SER A 286 6.79 16.75 -10.62
N HIS A 287 6.78 15.42 -10.48
CA HIS A 287 5.61 14.59 -10.78
C HIS A 287 5.21 13.82 -9.53
N HIS A 288 4.03 14.13 -8.99
CA HIS A 288 3.47 13.40 -7.85
C HIS A 288 2.81 12.11 -8.34
N ILE A 289 3.29 10.95 -7.86
CA ILE A 289 2.74 9.62 -8.18
C ILE A 289 2.43 8.89 -6.87
N LEU A 290 1.20 8.37 -6.74
CA LEU A 290 0.76 7.61 -5.56
C LEU A 290 0.48 6.15 -5.92
N PHE A 291 1.16 5.23 -5.23
CA PHE A 291 0.93 3.78 -5.33
C PHE A 291 0.08 3.31 -4.15
N ASP A 292 -1.09 2.73 -4.41
CA ASP A 292 -1.94 2.19 -3.35
C ASP A 292 -2.77 1.00 -3.85
N ASP A 293 -2.91 -0.03 -3.04
CA ASP A 293 -3.69 -1.22 -3.40
C ASP A 293 -5.20 -1.00 -3.30
N ASN A 294 -5.66 0.13 -2.74
CA ASN A 294 -7.07 0.57 -2.67
C ASN A 294 -7.39 1.75 -3.60
N PHE A 295 -6.52 2.08 -4.56
CA PHE A 295 -6.90 2.99 -5.64
C PHE A 295 -7.84 2.26 -6.62
N ARG A 296 -9.00 2.85 -6.92
CA ARG A 296 -10.00 2.32 -7.85
C ARG A 296 -10.50 3.44 -8.76
N VAL A 297 -10.80 3.12 -10.01
CA VAL A 297 -11.37 4.06 -10.99
C VAL A 297 -12.84 3.76 -11.32
N ILE A 298 -13.45 2.81 -10.61
CA ILE A 298 -14.80 2.30 -10.91
C ILE A 298 -15.87 2.71 -9.91
N ASP A 299 -15.49 3.04 -8.67
CA ASP A 299 -16.42 3.40 -7.60
C ASP A 299 -15.86 4.58 -6.77
N PRO A 300 -16.55 5.74 -6.76
CA PRO A 300 -16.14 6.89 -5.98
C PRO A 300 -16.19 6.67 -4.47
N TYR A 301 -16.95 5.68 -3.98
CA TYR A 301 -17.03 5.31 -2.56
C TYR A 301 -16.06 4.18 -2.18
N ASP A 302 -15.11 3.86 -3.04
CA ASP A 302 -14.10 2.82 -2.79
C ASP A 302 -12.75 3.16 -3.43
N SER A 303 -12.38 4.44 -3.46
CA SER A 303 -11.09 4.88 -3.97
C SER A 303 -10.37 5.77 -2.96
N ILE A 304 -9.11 5.43 -2.68
CA ILE A 304 -8.32 6.03 -1.60
C ILE A 304 -7.52 7.28 -2.01
N VAL A 305 -7.67 7.75 -3.25
CA VAL A 305 -6.95 8.91 -3.77
C VAL A 305 -7.92 10.01 -4.16
N ASP A 306 -7.61 11.23 -3.73
CA ASP A 306 -8.29 12.46 -4.14
C ASP A 306 -7.34 13.29 -5.02
N ILE A 307 -7.55 13.27 -6.33
CA ILE A 307 -6.78 14.11 -7.25
C ILE A 307 -7.30 15.55 -7.15
N ARG A 308 -6.53 16.43 -6.52
CA ARG A 308 -6.80 17.86 -6.31
C ARG A 308 -6.29 18.68 -7.49
N ILE A 309 -7.20 19.17 -8.32
CA ILE A 309 -6.91 20.04 -9.45
C ILE A 309 -6.72 21.47 -8.95
N MET A 310 -5.54 22.03 -9.16
CA MET A 310 -5.19 23.39 -8.77
C MET A 310 -5.74 24.39 -9.80
N ASN A 311 -6.36 25.47 -9.32
CA ASN A 311 -6.78 26.59 -10.16
C ASN A 311 -6.10 27.87 -9.68
N ARG A 312 -5.07 28.32 -10.42
CA ARG A 312 -4.29 29.51 -10.09
C ARG A 312 -5.10 30.81 -10.18
N GLU A 313 -6.04 30.91 -11.12
CA GLU A 313 -6.87 32.12 -11.30
C GLU A 313 -7.78 32.37 -10.10
N LYS A 314 -8.32 31.30 -9.51
CA LYS A 314 -9.21 31.35 -8.34
C LYS A 314 -8.49 31.16 -7.01
N HIS A 315 -7.19 30.84 -7.03
CA HIS A 315 -6.40 30.41 -5.87
C HIS A 315 -7.13 29.35 -5.01
N LYS A 316 -7.69 28.33 -5.67
CA LYS A 316 -8.47 27.25 -5.03
C LYS A 316 -8.16 25.91 -5.69
N CYS A 317 -8.19 24.83 -4.91
CA CYS A 317 -8.10 23.46 -5.43
C CYS A 317 -9.46 22.77 -5.35
N TYR A 318 -9.72 21.87 -6.29
CA TYR A 318 -10.98 21.13 -6.41
C TYR A 318 -10.69 19.64 -6.56
N SER A 319 -11.56 18.79 -6.03
CA SER A 319 -11.47 17.36 -6.30
C SER A 319 -11.83 17.12 -7.76
N CYS A 320 -11.01 16.35 -8.45
CA CYS A 320 -11.25 15.97 -9.83
C CYS A 320 -12.53 15.12 -9.91
N PRO A 321 -13.44 15.39 -10.86
CA PRO A 321 -14.61 14.55 -11.09
C PRO A 321 -14.21 13.09 -11.33
N PHE A 322 -14.94 12.17 -10.71
CA PHE A 322 -14.56 10.77 -10.69
C PHE A 322 -14.60 10.13 -12.10
N GLU A 323 -15.42 10.66 -13.00
CA GLU A 323 -15.53 10.25 -14.40
C GLU A 323 -14.21 10.44 -15.18
N LEU A 324 -13.30 11.27 -14.68
CA LEU A 324 -11.98 11.49 -15.27
C LEU A 324 -10.91 10.55 -14.71
N TYR A 325 -11.15 9.85 -13.60
CA TYR A 325 -10.16 8.97 -12.96
C TYR A 325 -9.58 7.91 -13.90
N PRO A 326 -10.37 7.23 -14.76
CA PRO A 326 -9.81 6.29 -15.73
C PRO A 326 -8.78 6.91 -16.69
N LYS A 327 -8.83 8.23 -16.93
CA LYS A 327 -7.85 8.94 -17.76
C LYS A 327 -6.61 9.41 -17.00
N LEU A 328 -6.68 9.41 -15.66
CA LEU A 328 -5.64 9.91 -14.76
C LEU A 328 -4.93 8.77 -14.01
N GLU A 329 -5.48 7.56 -14.07
CA GLU A 329 -4.81 6.33 -13.68
C GLU A 329 -3.55 6.10 -14.51
N ASN A 330 -2.52 5.57 -13.86
CA ASN A 330 -1.18 5.43 -14.43
C ASN A 330 -0.56 6.75 -14.90
N ILE A 331 -1.05 7.88 -14.38
CA ILE A 331 -0.38 9.19 -14.41
C ILE A 331 -0.05 9.56 -12.96
N PHE A 332 -1.09 9.88 -12.17
CA PHE A 332 -0.93 10.39 -10.81
C PHE A 332 -1.14 9.33 -9.73
N ALA A 333 -1.88 8.27 -10.06
CA ALA A 333 -2.20 7.20 -9.13
C ALA A 333 -2.17 5.84 -9.83
N VAL A 334 -1.64 4.85 -9.13
CA VAL A 334 -1.51 3.47 -9.61
C VAL A 334 -2.08 2.52 -8.59
N GLN A 335 -2.97 1.63 -9.04
CA GLN A 335 -3.41 0.50 -8.24
C GLN A 335 -2.27 -0.51 -8.09
N ALA A 336 -1.67 -0.58 -6.89
CA ALA A 336 -0.52 -1.43 -6.65
C ALA A 336 -0.89 -2.93 -6.76
N ASN A 337 -0.22 -3.66 -7.65
CA ASN A 337 -0.46 -5.10 -7.82
C ASN A 337 0.59 -5.93 -7.08
N LEU A 338 0.25 -6.48 -5.90
CA LEU A 338 1.19 -7.27 -5.13
C LEU A 338 1.76 -8.48 -5.89
N TYR A 339 0.96 -9.12 -6.76
CA TYR A 339 1.42 -10.27 -7.55
C TYR A 339 2.49 -9.84 -8.56
N LEU A 340 2.25 -8.76 -9.31
CA LEU A 340 3.24 -8.24 -10.26
C LEU A 340 4.47 -7.66 -9.56
N ILE A 341 4.30 -7.00 -8.42
CA ILE A 341 5.42 -6.44 -7.63
C ILE A 341 6.37 -7.55 -7.16
N LEU A 342 5.83 -8.73 -6.81
CA LEU A 342 6.61 -9.87 -6.36
C LEU A 342 7.22 -10.67 -7.52
N ALA A 343 6.53 -10.71 -8.67
CA ALA A 343 7.02 -11.38 -9.88
C ALA A 343 8.09 -10.57 -10.64
N ASP A 344 7.98 -9.24 -10.63
CA ASP A 344 8.89 -8.33 -11.34
C ASP A 344 9.62 -7.41 -10.36
N HIS A 345 10.91 -7.68 -10.18
CA HIS A 345 11.79 -6.88 -9.34
C HIS A 345 11.96 -5.42 -9.79
N GLU A 346 11.63 -5.11 -11.04
CA GLU A 346 11.67 -3.75 -11.61
C GLU A 346 10.28 -3.11 -11.72
N TYR A 347 9.24 -3.73 -11.14
CA TYR A 347 7.85 -3.25 -11.25
C TYR A 347 7.73 -1.75 -11.03
N TYR A 348 8.19 -1.24 -9.88
CA TYR A 348 8.04 0.18 -9.54
C TYR A 348 8.83 1.09 -10.50
N ILE A 349 9.98 0.65 -11.01
CA ILE A 349 10.78 1.43 -11.97
C ILE A 349 9.97 1.61 -13.26
N LYS A 350 9.52 0.49 -13.83
CA LYS A 350 8.74 0.49 -15.08
C LYS A 350 7.45 1.30 -14.94
N THR A 351 6.79 1.19 -13.78
CA THR A 351 5.56 1.95 -13.54
C THR A 351 5.82 3.46 -13.39
N VAL A 352 6.89 3.88 -12.71
CA VAL A 352 7.25 5.31 -12.65
C VAL A 352 7.55 5.85 -14.05
N GLU A 353 8.33 5.13 -14.85
CA GLU A 353 8.63 5.51 -16.25
C GLU A 353 7.35 5.60 -17.11
N GLU A 354 6.41 4.68 -16.91
CA GLU A 354 5.11 4.73 -17.58
C GLU A 354 4.29 5.95 -17.16
N CYS A 355 4.24 6.26 -15.85
CA CYS A 355 3.56 7.45 -15.35
C CYS A 355 4.14 8.73 -15.92
N GLU A 356 5.47 8.86 -15.96
CA GLU A 356 6.16 10.01 -16.55
C GLU A 356 5.84 10.18 -18.04
N LYS A 357 5.91 9.09 -18.80
CA LYS A 357 5.52 9.10 -20.22
C LYS A 357 4.07 9.51 -20.43
N ASN A 358 3.16 9.05 -19.57
CA ASN A 358 1.74 9.39 -19.68
C ASN A 358 1.47 10.83 -19.26
N LEU A 359 2.20 11.37 -18.27
CA LEU A 359 2.14 12.79 -17.92
C LEU A 359 2.59 13.65 -19.10
N ASP A 360 3.71 13.32 -19.75
CA ASP A 360 4.20 14.04 -20.93
C ASP A 360 3.15 14.10 -22.06
N GLN A 361 2.40 13.02 -22.26
CA GLN A 361 1.29 12.98 -23.23
C GLN A 361 0.12 13.86 -22.79
N LEU A 362 -0.26 13.81 -21.51
CA LEU A 362 -1.32 14.65 -20.96
C LEU A 362 -0.98 16.14 -21.08
N LEU A 363 0.27 16.53 -20.80
CA LEU A 363 0.74 17.92 -20.90
C LEU A 363 0.70 18.45 -22.34
N GLN A 364 0.76 17.56 -23.34
CA GLN A 364 0.60 17.90 -24.76
C GLN A 364 -0.87 17.93 -25.21
N ASP A 365 -1.78 17.29 -24.47
CA ASP A 365 -3.22 17.27 -24.74
C ASP A 365 -3.94 18.45 -24.08
N ALA A 366 -3.83 19.62 -24.72
CA ALA A 366 -4.49 20.84 -24.27
C ALA A 366 -6.02 20.71 -24.13
N GLN A 367 -6.66 19.83 -24.91
CA GLN A 367 -8.11 19.64 -24.86
C GLN A 367 -8.51 18.88 -23.59
N THR A 368 -7.77 17.82 -23.23
CA THR A 368 -8.01 17.08 -21.99
C THR A 368 -7.69 17.93 -20.76
N LEU A 369 -6.58 18.68 -20.76
CA LEU A 369 -6.25 19.60 -19.65
C LEU A 369 -7.34 20.65 -19.43
N LYS A 370 -7.84 21.26 -20.51
CA LYS A 370 -8.95 22.21 -20.45
C LYS A 370 -10.21 21.56 -19.87
N LYS A 371 -10.55 20.35 -20.32
CA LYS A 371 -11.68 19.58 -19.82
C LYS A 371 -11.55 19.31 -18.31
N ILE A 372 -10.38 18.85 -17.85
CA ILE A 372 -10.11 18.61 -16.43
C ILE A 372 -10.33 19.88 -15.62
N LYS A 373 -9.78 21.02 -16.07
CA LYS A 373 -9.93 22.31 -15.37
C LYS A 373 -11.40 22.76 -15.33
N GLU A 374 -12.11 22.71 -16.45
CA GLU A 374 -13.51 23.16 -16.55
C GLU A 374 -14.47 22.31 -15.73
N GLU A 375 -14.37 20.98 -15.82
CA GLU A 375 -15.27 20.06 -15.10
C GLU A 375 -14.98 20.02 -13.60
N SER A 376 -13.72 20.20 -13.18
CA SER A 376 -13.37 20.24 -11.74
C SER A 376 -13.74 21.54 -11.06
N CYS A 377 -13.89 22.64 -11.82
CA CYS A 377 -14.24 23.96 -11.26
C CYS A 377 -15.74 24.14 -11.02
N ILE A 378 -16.53 23.09 -11.15
CA ILE A 378 -17.95 23.06 -10.79
C ILE A 378 -18.00 22.66 -9.31
N ASP A 379 -18.56 23.52 -8.46
CA ASP A 379 -18.82 23.15 -7.07
C ASP A 379 -19.88 22.03 -7.07
N HIS A 380 -19.42 20.78 -7.03
CA HIS A 380 -20.28 19.64 -6.75
C HIS A 380 -20.61 19.70 -5.26
N LEU A 381 -21.85 20.11 -4.98
CA LEU A 381 -22.45 20.25 -3.65
C LEU A 381 -22.40 18.95 -2.84
#